data_AF-A0A2M7F2S2-F1
#
_entry.id   AF-A0A2M7F2S2-F1
#
_cell.length_a   1.000
_cell.length_b   1.000
_cell.length_c   1.000
_cell.angle_alpha   90.00
_cell.angle_beta   90.00
_cell.angle_gamma   90.00
#
_symmetry.space_group_name_H-M   'P 1'
#
loop_
_entity.id
_entity.type
_entity.pdbx_description
1 polymer ?
#
loop_
_entity_poly.entity_id
_entity_poly.type
_entity_poly.pdbx_seq_one_letter_code
_entity_poly.pdbx_strand_id
1 'polypeptide(L)'
;MSKDKPAANIIPSADQLRMSILSKEMAEMDKQDKQRAKREEELRAFTQKFLTEQVTDDERELIQKLVMNAAANNKFEALVYSFPSDLCTDSGRAINNRLPHWPDTLQGKAKELYDRYISIAKPQGFKLKATIINFPKGMPGDVGFFLNWAPDEA
;
A
#
# COMPACT_ATOMS: atom_id res chain seq x y z
N MET A 1 -44.81 51.88 31.07
CA MET A 1 -43.36 51.77 30.75
C MET A 1 -43.05 50.32 30.50
N SER A 2 -42.81 49.94 29.24
CA SER A 2 -42.04 48.76 28.83
C SER A 2 -41.83 48.91 27.33
N LYS A 3 -40.63 49.30 26.91
CA LYS A 3 -40.23 49.28 25.50
C LYS A 3 -39.30 48.10 25.31
N ASP A 4 -39.78 47.12 24.53
CA ASP A 4 -38.99 46.03 24.01
C ASP A 4 -37.78 46.56 23.22
N LYS A 5 -36.62 45.97 23.48
CA LYS A 5 -35.41 46.10 22.67
C LYS A 5 -35.52 45.10 21.52
N PRO A 6 -35.52 45.51 20.24
CA PRO A 6 -35.45 44.53 19.17
C PRO A 6 -34.03 43.98 19.13
N ALA A 7 -33.91 42.64 19.22
CA ALA A 7 -32.67 41.94 18.91
C ALA A 7 -32.33 42.25 17.46
N ALA A 8 -31.23 42.98 17.23
CA ALA A 8 -30.75 43.28 15.90
C ALA A 8 -30.39 41.96 15.22
N ASN A 9 -31.17 41.58 14.21
CA ASN A 9 -30.88 40.46 13.34
C ASN A 9 -29.78 40.92 12.38
N ILE A 10 -28.52 40.80 12.80
CA ILE A 10 -27.35 41.25 12.04
C ILE A 10 -27.10 40.22 10.94
N ILE A 11 -27.65 40.47 9.76
CA ILE A 11 -27.30 39.71 8.56
C ILE A 11 -25.86 40.11 8.17
N PRO A 12 -24.91 39.17 8.05
CA PRO A 12 -23.55 39.49 7.66
C PRO A 12 -23.48 40.15 6.28
N SER A 13 -22.54 41.06 6.09
CA SER A 13 -22.34 41.73 4.80
C SER A 13 -21.84 40.77 3.73
N ALA A 14 -22.02 41.13 2.45
CA ALA A 14 -21.49 40.34 1.34
C ALA A 14 -19.97 40.14 1.44
N ASP A 15 -19.22 41.14 1.94
CA ASP A 15 -17.77 41.03 2.14
C ASP A 15 -17.40 40.09 3.29
N GLN A 16 -18.17 40.12 4.39
CA GLN A 16 -18.00 39.15 5.48
C GLN A 16 -18.26 37.72 5.01
N LEU A 17 -19.28 37.51 4.17
CA LEU A 17 -19.56 36.21 3.57
C LEU A 17 -18.43 35.76 2.64
N ARG A 18 -17.92 36.62 1.74
CA ARG A 18 -16.77 36.32 0.87
C ARG A 18 -15.51 35.96 1.68
N MET A 19 -15.19 36.73 2.71
CA MET A 19 -14.04 36.43 3.59
C MET A 19 -14.20 35.09 4.31
N SER A 20 -15.42 34.74 4.73
CA SER A 20 -15.69 33.45 5.36
C SER A 20 -15.57 32.25 4.41
N ILE A 21 -15.83 32.45 3.11
CA ILE A 21 -15.63 31.43 2.08
C ILE A 21 -14.14 31.23 1.84
N LEU A 22 -13.41 32.32 1.61
CA LEU A 22 -11.96 32.29 1.39
C LEU A 22 -11.22 31.64 2.57
N SER A 23 -11.60 31.95 3.81
CA SER A 23 -10.97 31.36 5.00
C SER A 23 -11.23 29.86 5.12
N LYS A 24 -12.44 29.39 4.75
CA LYS A 24 -12.77 27.96 4.70
C LYS A 24 -11.98 27.24 3.62
N GLU A 25 -11.86 27.83 2.43
CA GLU A 25 -11.07 27.28 1.33
C GLU A 25 -9.59 27.16 1.70
N MET A 26 -9.01 28.20 2.33
CA MET A 26 -7.64 28.16 2.82
C MET A 26 -7.43 27.10 3.90
N ALA A 27 -8.38 26.97 4.85
CA ALA A 27 -8.28 25.96 5.90
C ALA A 27 -8.37 24.52 5.36
N GLU A 28 -9.21 24.29 4.35
CA GLU A 28 -9.31 22.97 3.70
C GLU A 28 -8.04 22.67 2.87
N MET A 29 -7.47 23.65 2.19
CA MET A 29 -6.20 23.51 1.47
C MET A 29 -5.05 23.16 2.43
N ASP A 30 -4.90 23.90 3.54
CA ASP A 30 -3.88 23.62 4.56
C ASP A 30 -4.05 22.21 5.17
N LYS A 31 -5.30 21.78 5.39
CA LYS A 31 -5.58 20.42 5.85
C LYS A 31 -5.16 19.36 4.82
N GLN A 32 -5.44 19.59 3.54
CA GLN A 32 -5.05 18.68 2.46
C GLN A 32 -3.53 18.62 2.31
N ASP A 33 -2.84 19.76 2.38
CA ASP A 33 -1.38 19.83 2.32
C ASP A 33 -0.72 19.11 3.49
N LYS A 34 -1.23 19.28 4.73
CA LYS A 34 -0.76 18.54 5.90
C LYS A 34 -0.97 17.02 5.76
N GLN A 35 -2.13 16.60 5.25
CA GLN A 35 -2.40 15.17 5.00
C GLN A 35 -1.49 14.60 3.91
N ARG A 36 -1.20 15.39 2.87
CA ARG A 36 -0.28 15.00 1.81
C ARG A 36 1.16 14.87 2.35
N ALA A 37 1.65 15.86 3.08
CA ALA A 37 2.99 15.86 3.66
C ALA A 37 3.18 14.65 4.60
N LYS A 38 2.19 14.36 5.46
CA LYS A 38 2.23 13.19 6.34
C LYS A 38 2.31 11.87 5.56
N ARG A 39 1.50 11.72 4.51
CA ARG A 39 1.55 10.52 3.64
C ARG A 39 2.89 10.37 2.93
N GLU A 40 3.47 11.47 2.46
CA GLU A 40 4.79 11.47 1.82
C GLU A 40 5.92 11.13 2.81
N GLU A 41 5.80 11.53 4.07
CA GLU A 41 6.71 11.12 5.14
C GLU A 41 6.57 9.63 5.48
N GLU A 42 5.34 9.15 5.68
CA GLU A 42 5.06 7.72 5.95
C GLU A 42 5.56 6.83 4.81
N LEU A 43 5.35 7.25 3.55
CA LEU A 43 5.85 6.52 2.38
C LEU A 43 7.37 6.49 2.36
N ARG A 44 8.05 7.62 2.60
CA ARG A 44 9.52 7.67 2.66
C ARG A 44 10.07 6.78 3.77
N ALA A 45 9.47 6.83 4.95
CA ALA A 45 9.87 5.98 6.07
C ALA A 45 9.67 4.49 5.74
N PHE A 46 8.54 4.13 5.13
CA PHE A 46 8.30 2.76 4.67
C PHE A 46 9.33 2.31 3.63
N THR A 47 9.57 3.11 2.59
CA THR A 47 10.56 2.82 1.53
C THR A 47 11.95 2.60 2.13
N GLN A 48 12.38 3.47 3.05
CA GLN A 48 13.68 3.33 3.70
C GLN A 48 13.78 2.00 4.44
N LYS A 49 12.80 1.69 5.31
CA LYS A 49 12.79 0.44 6.07
C LYS A 49 12.75 -0.79 5.16
N PHE A 50 11.92 -0.74 4.11
CA PHE A 50 11.82 -1.82 3.16
C PHE A 50 13.15 -2.13 2.46
N LEU A 51 13.93 -1.11 2.12
CA LEU A 51 15.18 -1.26 1.38
C LEU A 51 16.36 -1.65 2.27
N THR A 52 16.38 -1.23 3.54
CA THR A 52 17.56 -1.41 4.41
C THR A 52 17.38 -2.38 5.56
N GLU A 53 16.15 -2.66 6.00
CA GLU A 53 15.90 -3.60 7.09
C GLU A 53 15.58 -4.99 6.56
N GLN A 54 15.79 -5.99 7.41
CA GLN A 54 15.40 -7.37 7.13
C GLN A 54 13.92 -7.61 7.43
N VAL A 55 13.38 -8.68 6.83
CA VAL A 55 12.03 -9.17 7.12
C VAL A 55 12.00 -9.62 8.58
N THR A 56 11.09 -9.05 9.36
CA THR A 56 10.97 -9.34 10.80
C THR A 56 10.33 -10.71 11.05
N ASP A 57 10.49 -11.24 12.27
CA ASP A 57 9.81 -12.48 12.65
C ASP A 57 8.29 -12.32 12.67
N ASP A 58 7.77 -11.15 13.05
CA ASP A 58 6.34 -10.82 12.97
C ASP A 58 5.82 -10.89 11.52
N GLU A 59 6.57 -10.37 10.55
CA GLU A 59 6.23 -10.46 9.12
C GLU A 59 6.21 -11.93 8.66
N ARG A 60 7.15 -12.74 9.12
CA ARG A 60 7.23 -14.18 8.80
C ARG A 60 6.07 -14.96 9.42
N GLU A 61 5.71 -14.67 10.66
CA GLU A 61 4.54 -15.26 11.32
C GLU A 61 3.24 -14.88 10.60
N LEU A 62 3.12 -13.63 10.15
CA LEU A 62 1.95 -13.18 9.39
C LEU A 62 1.81 -13.96 8.08
N ILE A 63 2.92 -14.14 7.34
CA ILE A 63 2.96 -14.97 6.13
C ILE A 63 2.45 -16.39 6.43
N GLN A 64 2.95 -17.01 7.52
CA GLN A 64 2.52 -18.36 7.92
C GLN A 64 1.02 -18.39 8.23
N LYS A 65 0.51 -17.42 9.01
CA LYS A 65 -0.91 -17.31 9.34
C LYS A 65 -1.77 -17.17 8.08
N LEU A 66 -1.36 -16.37 7.09
CA LEU A 66 -2.07 -16.20 5.82
C LEU A 66 -2.16 -17.51 5.03
N VAL A 67 -1.07 -18.27 4.93
CA VAL A 67 -1.05 -19.57 4.26
C VAL A 67 -1.96 -20.57 4.98
N MET A 68 -1.83 -20.70 6.30
CA MET A 68 -2.64 -21.62 7.12
C MET A 68 -4.13 -21.30 7.01
N ASN A 69 -4.49 -20.02 7.04
CA ASN A 69 -5.87 -19.58 6.88
C ASN A 69 -6.41 -19.92 5.48
N ALA A 70 -5.63 -19.69 4.42
CA ALA A 70 -6.05 -20.05 3.07
C ALA A 70 -6.26 -21.57 2.92
N ALA A 71 -5.34 -22.39 3.45
CA ALA A 71 -5.47 -23.84 3.46
C ALA A 71 -6.70 -24.32 4.24
N ALA A 72 -6.98 -23.74 5.42
CA ALA A 72 -8.18 -24.03 6.21
C ALA A 72 -9.48 -23.70 5.46
N ASN A 73 -9.41 -22.82 4.47
CA ASN A 73 -10.53 -22.43 3.60
C ASN A 73 -10.51 -23.17 2.23
N ASN A 74 -9.85 -24.32 2.14
CA ASN A 74 -9.74 -25.14 0.93
C ASN A 74 -9.17 -24.39 -0.29
N LYS A 75 -8.33 -23.36 -0.05
CA LYS A 75 -7.59 -22.67 -1.11
C LYS A 75 -6.22 -23.31 -1.28
N PHE A 76 -5.69 -23.23 -2.49
CA PHE A 76 -4.33 -23.69 -2.83
C PHE A 76 -3.36 -22.54 -3.11
N GLU A 77 -3.78 -21.31 -2.85
CA GLU A 77 -2.99 -20.10 -3.06
C GLU A 77 -3.34 -19.04 -2.01
N ALA A 78 -2.34 -18.27 -1.59
CA ALA A 78 -2.50 -17.10 -0.72
C ALA A 78 -1.62 -15.93 -1.17
N LEU A 79 -2.18 -14.72 -1.17
CA LEU A 79 -1.40 -13.48 -1.15
C LEU A 79 -0.72 -13.36 0.21
N VAL A 80 0.60 -13.46 0.24
CA VAL A 80 1.38 -13.50 1.49
C VAL A 80 2.15 -12.22 1.76
N TYR A 81 2.42 -11.41 0.73
CA TYR A 81 3.13 -10.15 0.87
C TYR A 81 2.76 -9.20 -0.25
N SER A 82 2.76 -7.90 0.02
CA SER A 82 2.52 -6.86 -1.00
C SER A 82 3.37 -5.63 -0.75
N PHE A 83 3.84 -4.99 -1.83
CA PHE A 83 4.67 -3.80 -1.75
C PHE A 83 4.55 -2.96 -3.04
N PRO A 84 4.86 -1.65 -3.02
CA PRO A 84 4.83 -0.81 -4.21
C PRO A 84 5.80 -1.29 -5.28
N SER A 85 5.34 -1.38 -6.53
CA SER A 85 6.16 -1.79 -7.67
C SER A 85 7.36 -0.88 -7.92
N ASP A 86 7.27 0.39 -7.53
CA ASP A 86 8.37 1.36 -7.55
C ASP A 86 9.58 0.97 -6.70
N LEU A 87 9.44 -0.02 -5.80
CA LEU A 87 10.56 -0.57 -5.03
C LEU A 87 11.34 -1.64 -5.79
N CYS A 88 10.85 -2.09 -6.95
CA CYS A 88 11.67 -2.84 -7.91
C CYS A 88 12.58 -1.89 -8.69
N THR A 89 13.76 -2.37 -9.12
CA THR A 89 14.71 -1.57 -9.92
C THR A 89 14.14 -1.10 -11.25
N ASP A 90 13.07 -1.74 -11.73
CA ASP A 90 12.40 -1.46 -12.99
C ASP A 90 10.94 -1.02 -12.84
N SER A 91 10.54 -0.56 -11.65
CA SER A 91 9.15 -0.16 -11.34
C SER A 91 8.12 -1.25 -11.68
N GLY A 92 8.48 -2.53 -11.47
CA GLY A 92 7.61 -3.68 -11.67
C GLY A 92 7.32 -4.06 -13.12
N ARG A 93 8.05 -3.49 -14.10
CA ARG A 93 7.86 -3.81 -15.53
C ARG A 93 8.05 -5.29 -15.84
N ALA A 94 9.08 -5.93 -15.28
CA ALA A 94 9.37 -7.35 -15.50
C ALA A 94 8.25 -8.24 -14.96
N ILE A 95 7.74 -7.91 -13.76
CA ILE A 95 6.59 -8.61 -13.15
C ILE A 95 5.33 -8.42 -14.00
N ASN A 96 5.02 -7.19 -14.39
CA ASN A 96 3.84 -6.88 -15.21
C ASN A 96 3.84 -7.63 -16.55
N ASN A 97 5.00 -7.75 -17.18
CA ASN A 97 5.17 -8.45 -18.46
C ASN A 97 5.50 -9.95 -18.31
N ARG A 98 5.48 -10.50 -17.08
CA ARG A 98 5.78 -11.91 -16.77
C ARG A 98 7.15 -12.37 -17.31
N LEU A 99 8.14 -11.49 -17.26
CA LEU A 99 9.49 -11.79 -17.75
C LEU A 99 10.20 -12.75 -16.78
N PRO A 100 10.89 -13.81 -17.24
CA PRO A 100 11.54 -14.78 -16.36
C PRO A 100 12.57 -14.18 -15.38
N HIS A 101 13.21 -13.08 -15.78
CA HIS A 101 14.22 -12.36 -14.99
C HIS A 101 13.62 -11.37 -13.97
N TRP A 102 12.30 -11.38 -13.75
CA TRP A 102 11.67 -10.50 -12.75
C TRP A 102 12.30 -10.59 -11.34
N PRO A 103 12.84 -11.74 -10.87
CA PRO A 103 13.48 -11.78 -9.56
C PRO A 103 14.70 -10.87 -9.43
N ASP A 104 15.38 -10.59 -10.55
CA ASP A 104 16.57 -9.74 -10.59
C ASP A 104 16.23 -8.27 -10.33
N THR A 105 14.95 -7.89 -10.40
CA THR A 105 14.49 -6.52 -10.15
C THR A 105 14.09 -6.28 -8.70
N LEU A 106 14.04 -7.34 -7.88
CA LEU A 106 13.69 -7.25 -6.46
C LEU A 106 14.82 -6.63 -5.65
N GLN A 107 14.43 -5.85 -4.64
CA GLN A 107 15.33 -5.21 -3.68
C GLN A 107 14.79 -5.34 -2.26
N GLY A 108 15.65 -5.07 -1.28
CA GLY A 108 15.26 -5.02 0.14
C GLY A 108 14.54 -6.28 0.61
N LYS A 109 13.49 -6.08 1.40
CA LYS A 109 12.65 -7.16 1.95
C LYS A 109 12.06 -8.08 0.89
N ALA A 110 11.65 -7.58 -0.28
CA ALA A 110 11.12 -8.44 -1.34
C ALA A 110 12.17 -9.41 -1.90
N LYS A 111 13.42 -8.96 -2.04
CA LYS A 111 14.53 -9.82 -2.42
C LYS A 111 14.81 -10.88 -1.34
N GLU A 112 14.85 -10.47 -0.07
CA GLU A 112 15.03 -11.42 1.05
C GLU A 112 13.93 -12.50 1.06
N LEU A 113 12.67 -12.11 0.89
CA LEU A 113 11.54 -13.04 0.82
C LEU A 113 11.67 -14.01 -0.36
N TYR A 114 12.11 -13.53 -1.52
CA TYR A 114 12.36 -14.38 -2.68
C TYR A 114 13.49 -15.38 -2.43
N ASP A 115 14.62 -14.93 -1.88
CA ASP A 115 15.76 -15.80 -1.56
C ASP A 115 15.37 -16.86 -0.51
N ARG A 116 14.54 -16.47 0.47
CA ARG A 116 13.98 -17.38 1.47
C ARG A 116 13.00 -18.38 0.84
N TYR A 117 12.17 -17.94 -0.10
CA TYR A 117 11.32 -18.83 -0.88
C TYR A 117 12.15 -19.89 -1.60
N ILE A 118 13.21 -19.49 -2.30
CA ILE A 118 14.08 -20.42 -3.04
C ILE A 118 14.73 -21.45 -2.12
N SER A 119 15.23 -21.02 -0.97
CA SER A 119 15.98 -21.89 -0.04
C SER A 119 15.09 -22.78 0.83
N ILE A 120 13.89 -22.33 1.21
CA ILE A 120 13.05 -23.04 2.20
C ILE A 120 11.76 -23.54 1.58
N ALA A 121 10.96 -22.67 0.96
CA ALA A 121 9.60 -23.02 0.56
C ALA A 121 9.55 -23.81 -0.76
N LYS A 122 10.37 -23.44 -1.75
CA LYS A 122 10.42 -24.12 -3.05
C LYS A 122 10.76 -25.61 -2.94
N PRO A 123 11.75 -26.05 -2.12
CA PRO A 123 12.01 -27.48 -1.90
C PRO A 123 10.85 -28.26 -1.27
N GLN A 124 9.92 -27.57 -0.60
CA GLN A 124 8.72 -28.17 0.01
C GLN A 124 7.53 -28.23 -0.98
N GLY A 125 7.73 -27.90 -2.25
CA GLY A 125 6.70 -27.94 -3.29
C GLY A 125 5.90 -26.65 -3.46
N PHE A 126 6.24 -25.57 -2.74
CA PHE A 126 5.61 -24.28 -2.98
C PHE A 126 6.07 -23.64 -4.30
N LYS A 127 5.13 -23.00 -4.98
CA LYS A 127 5.37 -22.14 -6.14
C LYS A 127 5.16 -20.69 -5.71
N LEU A 128 6.06 -19.80 -6.12
CA LEU A 128 5.92 -18.36 -5.90
C LEU A 128 5.55 -17.67 -7.20
N LYS A 129 4.50 -16.85 -7.16
CA LYS A 129 4.09 -15.97 -8.25
C LYS A 129 4.13 -14.51 -7.78
N ALA A 130 4.68 -13.63 -8.61
CA ALA A 130 4.55 -12.19 -8.45
C ALA A 130 3.58 -11.64 -9.50
N THR A 131 2.69 -10.71 -9.11
CA THR A 131 1.78 -10.03 -10.05
C THR A 131 1.54 -8.60 -9.60
N ILE A 132 1.26 -7.71 -10.55
CA ILE A 132 0.67 -6.41 -10.22
C ILE A 132 -0.77 -6.63 -9.78
N ILE A 133 -1.16 -6.09 -8.62
CA ILE A 133 -2.49 -6.29 -8.02
C ILE A 133 -3.40 -5.07 -8.14
N ASN A 134 -2.85 -3.90 -8.49
CA ASN A 134 -3.63 -2.69 -8.76
C ASN A 134 -2.93 -1.77 -9.80
N PHE A 135 -3.73 -0.91 -10.44
CA PHE A 135 -3.26 -0.02 -11.52
C PHE A 135 -3.70 1.45 -11.32
N PRO A 136 -3.20 2.16 -10.30
CA PRO A 136 -3.56 3.55 -10.07
C PRO A 136 -3.20 4.40 -11.30
N LYS A 137 -4.19 5.12 -11.85
CA LYS A 137 -4.04 5.93 -13.07
C LYS A 137 -3.50 5.14 -14.28
N GLY A 138 -3.75 3.84 -14.34
CA GLY A 138 -3.29 2.97 -15.43
C GLY A 138 -1.83 2.54 -15.36
N MET A 139 -1.10 2.90 -14.29
CA MET A 139 0.29 2.49 -14.07
C MET A 139 0.36 1.35 -13.06
N PRO A 140 1.37 0.44 -13.12
CA PRO A 140 1.59 -0.56 -12.09
C PRO A 140 1.65 0.09 -10.70
N GLY A 141 0.80 -0.36 -9.77
CA GLY A 141 0.83 0.11 -8.39
C GLY A 141 1.56 -0.90 -7.51
N ASP A 142 0.83 -1.77 -6.81
CA ASP A 142 1.43 -2.75 -5.91
C ASP A 142 1.73 -4.08 -6.60
N VAL A 143 2.84 -4.69 -6.20
CA VAL A 143 3.19 -6.08 -6.45
C VAL A 143 2.61 -6.93 -5.32
N GLY A 144 1.99 -8.06 -5.67
CA GLY A 144 1.61 -9.11 -4.74
C GLY A 144 2.44 -10.37 -4.94
N PHE A 145 2.96 -10.94 -3.85
CA PHE A 145 3.56 -12.26 -3.80
C PHE A 145 2.53 -13.29 -3.36
N PHE A 146 2.34 -14.31 -4.20
CA PHE A 146 1.41 -15.40 -4.00
C PHE A 146 2.19 -16.70 -3.83
N LEU A 147 1.99 -17.37 -2.70
CA LEU A 147 2.44 -18.75 -2.53
C LEU A 147 1.31 -19.68 -2.94
N ASN A 148 1.65 -20.67 -3.77
CA ASN A 148 0.75 -21.69 -4.28
C ASN A 148 1.28 -23.08 -3.91
N TRP A 149 0.38 -23.96 -3.48
CA TRP A 149 0.66 -25.35 -3.10
C TRP A 149 -0.34 -26.31 -3.76
N ALA A 150 -0.91 -25.93 -4.90
CA ALA A 150 -1.67 -26.86 -5.73
C ALA A 150 -0.73 -27.98 -6.20
N PRO A 151 -1.23 -29.23 -6.31
CA PRO A 151 -0.49 -30.31 -6.95
C PRO A 151 0.02 -29.86 -8.31
N ASP A 152 1.16 -30.40 -8.75
CA ASP A 152 1.52 -30.31 -10.17
C ASP A 152 0.39 -30.95 -10.99
N GLU A 153 -0.04 -30.27 -12.06
CA GLU A 153 -0.95 -30.89 -13.01
C GLU A 153 -0.26 -32.15 -13.56
N ALA A 154 -0.93 -33.28 -13.45
CA ALA A 154 -0.46 -34.58 -13.93
C ALA A 154 -0.50 -34.66 -15.46
#